data_AF-A0A4P9ZGE0-F1
#
_entry.id   AF-A0A4P9ZGE0-F1
#
_cell.length_a   1.000
_cell.length_b   1.000
_cell.length_c   1.000
_cell.angle_alpha   90.00
_cell.angle_beta   90.00
_cell.angle_gamma   90.00
#
_symmetry.space_group_name_H-M   'P 1'
#
loop_
_entity.id
_entity.type
_entity.pdbx_description
1 polymer ?
#
loop_
_entity_poly.entity_id
_entity_poly.type
_entity_poly.pdbx_seq_one_letter_code
_entity_poly.pdbx_strand_id
1 'polypeptide(L)'
;MRQKKLQELDLRRITAQKRFIKLANLLGAAFIWHCDNKPSLMLLLTGVYSTQFSKQAILEAEIAIIGVENWKDDLEASCCMLCYASFSLVNRKHHCRLCGSIVDSQPLSYTGKSPCSAQVPVSILIKMLPHLNYLPELKKSWNVLCDADTTDAKLSQIFSFRCCKTCKNLLTYNSKPLKNEEDDVKFIFTSYDQFLMLKQLISDLERRFCAQLTTNSGSDSQLLKLRASMVDSIKELESKVSFFKSRVSMLVSASSEAKGTTNHSQQVLEMNMYKAMMLFICEAVQRLKKMNDATENAISSSAASKDSSTFSLPEPVLPRLSKREIRERREELMVTKEQKFLVEELISNTRKLRKFDEVTTLEESKRDLEQRIEELEEELGEFRF
;
A
#
# COMPACT_ATOMS: atom_id res chain seq x y z
N MET A 1 -3.28 -28.02 -23.29
CA MET A 1 -2.60 -27.47 -22.09
C MET A 1 -3.47 -26.51 -21.27
N ARG A 2 -4.16 -25.52 -21.86
CA ARG A 2 -5.02 -24.56 -21.14
C ARG A 2 -6.14 -25.21 -20.32
N GLN A 3 -6.86 -26.18 -20.88
CA GLN A 3 -7.96 -26.88 -20.21
C GLN A 3 -7.49 -27.68 -18.98
N LYS A 4 -6.36 -28.37 -19.08
CA LYS A 4 -5.73 -29.09 -17.97
C LYS A 4 -5.38 -28.16 -16.81
N LYS A 5 -4.84 -26.97 -17.11
CA LYS A 5 -4.52 -25.94 -16.11
C LYS A 5 -5.78 -25.39 -15.42
N LEU A 6 -6.87 -25.21 -16.16
CA LEU A 6 -8.16 -24.78 -15.59
C LEU A 6 -8.74 -25.86 -14.67
N GLN A 7 -8.74 -27.12 -15.09
CA GLN A 7 -9.20 -28.25 -14.26
C GLN A 7 -8.40 -28.39 -12.97
N GLU A 8 -7.08 -28.21 -13.05
CA GLU A 8 -6.21 -28.25 -11.87
C GLU A 8 -6.52 -27.11 -10.89
N LEU A 9 -6.76 -25.90 -11.39
CA LEU A 9 -7.15 -24.76 -10.57
C LEU A 9 -8.51 -24.97 -9.91
N ASP A 10 -9.49 -25.52 -10.63
CA ASP A 10 -10.81 -25.84 -10.09
C ASP A 10 -10.72 -26.92 -9.01
N LEU A 11 -9.90 -27.96 -9.21
CA LEU A 11 -9.66 -28.99 -8.21
C LEU A 11 -9.04 -28.41 -6.93
N ARG A 12 -8.03 -27.54 -7.07
CA ARG A 12 -7.41 -26.83 -5.94
C ARG A 12 -8.43 -25.96 -5.20
N ARG A 13 -9.32 -25.28 -5.92
CA ARG A 13 -10.41 -24.47 -5.33
C ARG A 13 -11.37 -25.31 -4.53
N ILE A 14 -11.92 -26.37 -5.12
CA ILE A 14 -12.86 -27.29 -4.44
C ILE A 14 -12.21 -27.89 -3.20
N THR A 15 -10.93 -28.26 -3.28
CA THR A 15 -10.17 -28.80 -2.16
C THR A 15 -10.03 -27.77 -1.03
N ALA A 16 -9.65 -26.52 -1.36
CA ALA A 16 -9.57 -25.44 -0.38
C ALA A 16 -10.92 -25.16 0.29
N GLN A 17 -12.02 -25.12 -0.47
CA GLN A 17 -13.38 -24.94 0.07
C GLN A 17 -13.79 -26.08 1.00
N LYS A 18 -13.56 -27.34 0.61
CA LYS A 18 -13.85 -28.51 1.46
C LYS A 18 -13.07 -28.45 2.77
N ARG A 19 -11.79 -28.11 2.73
CA ARG A 19 -10.95 -27.96 3.93
C ARG A 19 -11.43 -26.79 4.80
N PHE A 20 -11.77 -25.67 4.18
CA PHE A 20 -12.32 -24.51 4.89
C PHE A 20 -13.65 -24.81 5.57
N ILE A 21 -14.58 -25.53 4.93
CA ILE A 21 -15.85 -25.95 5.54
C ILE A 21 -15.58 -26.74 6.82
N LYS A 22 -14.69 -27.75 6.76
CA LYS A 22 -14.33 -28.56 7.94
C LYS A 22 -13.68 -27.71 9.03
N LEU A 23 -12.77 -26.80 8.66
CA LEU A 23 -12.09 -25.91 9.60
C LEU A 23 -13.06 -24.93 10.26
N ALA A 24 -13.98 -24.34 9.50
CA ALA A 24 -15.01 -23.45 10.03
C ALA A 24 -15.92 -24.17 11.02
N ASN A 25 -16.33 -25.41 10.72
CA ASN A 25 -17.10 -26.24 11.65
C ASN A 25 -16.34 -26.53 12.95
N LEU A 26 -15.05 -26.91 12.85
CA LEU A 26 -14.19 -27.18 14.01
C LEU A 26 -14.04 -25.94 14.91
N LEU A 27 -13.63 -24.81 14.32
CA LEU A 27 -13.38 -23.58 15.07
C LEU A 27 -14.68 -22.94 15.57
N GLY A 28 -15.78 -23.10 14.84
CA GLY A 28 -17.10 -22.63 15.27
C GLY A 28 -17.60 -23.40 16.49
N ALA A 29 -17.47 -24.73 16.49
CA ALA A 29 -17.80 -25.55 17.65
C ALA A 29 -16.93 -25.20 18.87
N ALA A 30 -15.63 -24.99 18.66
CA ALA A 30 -14.71 -24.55 19.70
C ALA A 30 -15.10 -23.19 20.29
N PHE A 31 -15.39 -22.22 19.43
CA PHE A 31 -15.80 -20.87 19.84
C PHE A 31 -17.06 -20.90 20.72
N ILE A 32 -18.13 -21.57 20.25
CA ILE A 32 -19.38 -21.68 21.01
C ILE A 32 -19.15 -22.38 22.34
N TRP A 33 -18.39 -23.47 22.36
CA TRP A 33 -18.05 -24.16 23.60
C TRP A 33 -17.34 -23.24 24.60
N HIS A 34 -16.39 -22.41 24.15
CA HIS A 34 -15.72 -21.45 25.02
C HIS A 34 -16.63 -20.29 25.49
N CYS A 35 -17.56 -19.84 24.65
CA CYS A 35 -18.58 -18.87 25.05
C CYS A 35 -19.47 -19.41 26.17
N ASP A 36 -19.88 -20.67 26.08
CA ASP A 36 -20.79 -21.31 27.03
C ASP A 36 -20.09 -21.70 28.35
N ASN A 37 -18.80 -22.07 28.29
CA ASN A 37 -18.08 -22.64 29.43
C ASN A 37 -17.16 -21.67 30.17
N LYS A 38 -17.07 -20.38 29.73
CA LYS A 38 -16.24 -19.28 30.29
C LYS A 38 -15.26 -19.75 31.40
N PRO A 39 -14.09 -20.30 31.06
CA PRO A 39 -13.23 -20.90 32.09
C PRO A 39 -12.80 -19.81 33.09
N SER A 40 -13.08 -20.03 34.37
CA SER A 40 -12.56 -19.19 35.45
C SER A 40 -11.04 -19.04 35.32
N LEU A 41 -10.52 -17.84 35.54
CA LEU A 41 -9.11 -17.48 35.39
C LEU A 41 -8.16 -18.44 36.16
N MET A 42 -8.63 -19.03 37.26
CA MET A 42 -7.91 -20.02 38.08
C MET A 42 -7.74 -21.39 37.40
N LEU A 43 -8.62 -21.80 36.48
CA LEU A 43 -8.52 -23.10 35.79
C LEU A 43 -7.51 -23.10 34.63
N LEU A 44 -7.11 -21.92 34.16
CA LEU A 44 -6.08 -21.77 33.13
C LEU A 44 -4.65 -22.04 33.67
N LEU A 45 -4.44 -21.96 34.99
CA LEU A 45 -3.12 -22.07 35.62
C LEU A 45 -2.72 -23.50 36.00
N THR A 46 -3.67 -24.43 36.16
CA THR A 46 -3.38 -25.78 36.70
C THR A 46 -3.11 -26.84 35.64
N GLY A 47 -3.39 -26.57 34.35
CA GLY A 47 -3.07 -27.50 33.26
C GLY A 47 -3.87 -28.82 33.25
N VAL A 48 -4.88 -28.99 34.12
CA VAL A 48 -5.63 -30.25 34.29
C VAL A 48 -6.99 -30.25 33.59
N TYR A 49 -7.13 -29.59 32.44
CA TYR A 49 -8.33 -29.73 31.62
C TYR A 49 -7.96 -30.15 30.19
N SER A 50 -8.08 -31.45 29.91
CA SER A 50 -8.22 -31.97 28.54
C SER A 50 -9.61 -31.59 28.04
N THR A 51 -9.77 -30.33 27.63
CA THR A 51 -10.96 -29.94 26.88
C THR A 51 -10.84 -30.54 25.48
N GLN A 52 -11.96 -31.01 24.94
CA GLN A 52 -12.07 -31.44 23.54
C GLN A 52 -11.54 -30.38 22.53
N PHE A 53 -11.45 -29.12 22.95
CA PHE A 53 -10.93 -27.98 22.18
C PHE A 53 -9.65 -27.37 22.76
N SER A 54 -8.80 -28.18 23.40
CA SER A 54 -7.45 -27.74 23.78
C SER A 54 -6.64 -27.32 22.55
N LYS A 55 -5.63 -26.47 22.73
CA LYS A 55 -4.76 -26.01 21.61
C LYS A 55 -4.15 -27.17 20.83
N GLN A 56 -3.76 -28.24 21.52
CA GLN A 56 -3.19 -29.43 20.91
C GLN A 56 -4.24 -30.22 20.12
N ALA A 57 -5.42 -30.45 20.70
CA ALA A 57 -6.52 -31.14 20.03
C ALA A 57 -7.00 -30.39 18.77
N ILE A 58 -7.07 -29.05 18.83
CA ILE A 58 -7.37 -28.22 17.66
C ILE A 58 -6.30 -28.38 16.58
N LEU A 59 -5.02 -28.31 16.94
CA LEU A 59 -3.92 -28.47 15.98
C LEU A 59 -3.95 -29.84 15.30
N GLU A 60 -4.18 -30.92 16.05
CA GLU A 60 -4.29 -32.27 15.50
C GLU A 60 -5.48 -32.39 14.53
N ALA A 61 -6.63 -31.79 14.88
CA ALA A 61 -7.79 -31.73 13.99
C ALA A 61 -7.53 -30.87 12.75
N GLU A 62 -6.82 -29.73 12.88
CA GLU A 62 -6.38 -28.91 11.74
C GLU A 62 -5.49 -29.72 10.77
N ILE A 63 -4.53 -30.48 11.30
CA ILE A 63 -3.66 -31.36 10.51
C ILE A 63 -4.50 -32.45 9.81
N ALA A 64 -5.42 -33.09 10.52
CA ALA A 64 -6.30 -34.12 9.96
C ALA A 64 -7.22 -33.59 8.85
N ILE A 65 -7.68 -32.33 8.92
CA ILE A 65 -8.50 -31.70 7.88
C ILE A 65 -7.72 -31.57 6.56
N ILE A 66 -6.43 -31.26 6.64
CA ILE A 66 -5.57 -31.03 5.47
C ILE A 66 -5.00 -32.37 4.96
N GLY A 67 -4.77 -33.33 5.86
CA GLY A 67 -4.04 -34.58 5.63
C GLY A 67 -2.61 -34.46 6.14
N VAL A 68 -2.14 -35.45 6.90
CA VAL A 68 -0.79 -35.47 7.50
C VAL A 68 0.29 -35.33 6.43
N GLU A 69 0.06 -35.93 5.26
CA GLU A 69 0.95 -35.86 4.10
C GLU A 69 1.09 -34.47 3.48
N ASN A 70 0.13 -33.59 3.71
CA ASN A 70 0.13 -32.22 3.21
C ASN A 70 0.67 -31.21 4.25
N TRP A 71 0.77 -31.62 5.52
CA TRP A 71 1.33 -30.80 6.58
C TRP A 71 2.85 -30.88 6.54
N LYS A 72 3.50 -29.79 6.13
CA LYS A 72 4.96 -29.78 5.98
C LYS A 72 5.66 -29.80 7.34
N ASP A 73 6.73 -30.57 7.44
CA ASP A 73 7.60 -30.54 8.61
C ASP A 73 8.34 -29.20 8.68
N ASP A 74 8.39 -28.63 9.89
CA ASP A 74 9.15 -27.41 10.15
C ASP A 74 10.64 -27.60 9.88
N LEU A 75 11.19 -28.79 10.12
CA LEU A 75 12.61 -29.09 9.93
C LEU A 75 13.03 -29.01 8.46
N GLU A 76 12.13 -29.35 7.54
CA GLU A 76 12.39 -29.36 6.10
C GLU A 76 12.32 -27.96 5.46
N ALA A 77 11.71 -26.98 6.14
CA ALA A 77 11.50 -25.65 5.58
C ALA A 77 12.57 -24.66 6.06
N SER A 78 13.51 -24.32 5.18
CA SER A 78 14.50 -23.25 5.40
C SER A 78 14.01 -21.86 4.97
N CYS A 79 13.04 -21.80 4.06
CA CYS A 79 12.51 -20.56 3.49
C CYS A 79 10.98 -20.62 3.27
N CYS A 80 10.35 -19.46 3.16
CA CYS A 80 8.94 -19.32 2.86
C CYS A 80 8.58 -19.91 1.50
N MET A 81 7.54 -20.75 1.45
CA MET A 81 7.09 -21.41 0.22
C MET A 81 6.45 -20.48 -0.82
N LEU A 82 6.27 -19.19 -0.51
CA LEU A 82 5.67 -18.20 -1.41
C LEU A 82 6.66 -17.15 -1.89
N CYS A 83 7.43 -16.54 -0.99
CA CYS A 83 8.38 -15.48 -1.33
C CYS A 83 9.84 -15.91 -1.27
N TYR A 84 10.13 -17.14 -0.82
CA TYR A 84 11.47 -17.70 -0.64
C TYR A 84 12.37 -16.95 0.36
N ALA A 85 11.82 -16.07 1.20
CA ALA A 85 12.56 -15.45 2.29
C ALA A 85 12.99 -16.52 3.32
N SER A 86 14.26 -16.49 3.71
CA SER A 86 14.82 -17.40 4.71
C SER A 86 14.18 -17.18 6.08
N PHE A 87 13.91 -18.27 6.79
CA PHE A 87 13.42 -18.20 8.16
C PHE A 87 14.55 -17.87 9.13
N SER A 88 14.23 -17.11 10.17
CA SER A 88 15.14 -16.66 11.22
C SER A 88 14.37 -16.46 12.53
N LEU A 89 15.03 -15.95 13.58
CA LEU A 89 14.36 -15.63 14.84
C LEU A 89 13.29 -14.54 14.68
N VAL A 90 13.47 -13.64 13.70
CA VAL A 90 12.55 -12.55 13.37
C VAL A 90 11.53 -13.00 12.32
N ASN A 91 11.97 -13.72 11.28
CA ASN A 91 11.09 -14.29 10.28
C ASN A 91 10.70 -15.73 10.65
N ARG A 92 9.64 -15.89 11.42
CA ARG A 92 9.24 -17.20 11.98
C ARG A 92 8.42 -18.02 10.99
N LYS A 93 8.49 -19.34 11.16
CA LYS A 93 7.73 -20.33 10.39
C LYS A 93 6.26 -20.32 10.80
N HIS A 94 5.37 -20.39 9.82
CA HIS A 94 3.96 -20.58 10.08
C HIS A 94 3.27 -21.46 9.04
N HIS A 95 2.50 -22.46 9.46
CA HIS A 95 1.68 -23.24 8.52
C HIS A 95 0.43 -22.50 8.06
N CYS A 96 0.05 -22.71 6.81
CA CYS A 96 -1.30 -22.41 6.33
C CYS A 96 -2.26 -23.53 6.77
N ARG A 97 -3.35 -23.19 7.45
CA ARG A 97 -4.34 -24.17 7.94
C ARG A 97 -5.26 -24.73 6.84
N LEU A 98 -5.02 -24.39 5.58
CA LEU A 98 -5.75 -24.92 4.42
C LEU A 98 -4.89 -25.77 3.49
N CYS A 99 -3.58 -25.57 3.48
CA CYS A 99 -2.68 -26.29 2.58
C CYS A 99 -1.43 -26.87 3.26
N GLY A 100 -1.22 -26.63 4.55
CA GLY A 100 -0.10 -27.17 5.32
C GLY A 100 1.29 -26.62 4.93
N SER A 101 1.36 -25.69 3.97
CA SER A 101 2.63 -25.08 3.55
C SER A 101 3.14 -24.08 4.60
N ILE A 102 4.46 -24.03 4.77
CA ILE A 102 5.13 -23.12 5.69
C ILE A 102 5.42 -21.78 4.99
N VAL A 103 4.96 -20.70 5.60
CA VAL A 103 4.95 -19.34 5.06
C VAL A 103 5.32 -18.33 6.13
N ASP A 104 5.85 -17.18 5.73
CA ASP A 104 6.08 -16.06 6.62
C ASP A 104 4.80 -15.24 6.88
N SER A 105 4.93 -14.27 7.78
CA SER A 105 3.95 -13.21 7.98
C SER A 105 4.60 -11.83 8.05
N GLN A 106 5.67 -11.62 7.29
CA GLN A 106 6.38 -10.34 7.34
C GLN A 106 5.48 -9.21 6.83
N PRO A 107 5.35 -8.10 7.60
CA PRO A 107 4.51 -6.99 7.20
C PRO A 107 5.10 -6.26 5.98
N LEU A 108 4.24 -5.50 5.30
CA LEU A 108 4.58 -4.70 4.12
C LEU A 108 5.79 -3.77 4.36
N SER A 109 5.93 -3.25 5.59
CA SER A 109 7.01 -2.35 6.00
C SER A 109 8.41 -2.96 5.89
N TYR A 110 8.55 -4.30 5.91
CA TYR A 110 9.86 -4.95 5.85
C TYR A 110 10.27 -5.38 4.44
N THR A 111 9.31 -5.66 3.55
CA THR A 111 9.60 -6.30 2.25
C THR A 111 9.12 -5.49 1.04
N GLY A 112 8.37 -4.41 1.25
CA GLY A 112 7.67 -3.70 0.17
C GLY A 112 6.60 -4.53 -0.54
N LYS A 113 6.34 -5.77 -0.08
CA LYS A 113 5.37 -6.72 -0.64
C LYS A 113 4.31 -7.09 0.39
N SER A 114 3.09 -7.37 -0.07
CA SER A 114 2.01 -7.83 0.81
C SER A 114 2.44 -9.11 1.58
N PRO A 115 2.04 -9.28 2.85
CA PRO A 115 2.42 -10.46 3.64
C PRO A 115 2.00 -11.77 2.97
N CYS A 116 2.83 -12.82 3.10
CA CYS A 116 2.57 -14.15 2.53
C CYS A 116 1.42 -14.88 3.21
N SER A 117 1.13 -14.56 4.47
CA SER A 117 0.01 -15.09 5.23
C SER A 117 -0.49 -14.10 6.27
N ALA A 118 -1.73 -14.30 6.70
CA ALA A 118 -2.35 -13.53 7.77
C ALA A 118 -3.21 -14.44 8.66
N GLN A 119 -3.44 -14.00 9.90
CA GLN A 119 -4.50 -14.56 10.72
C GLN A 119 -5.83 -13.99 10.24
N VAL A 120 -6.75 -14.86 9.83
CA VAL A 120 -8.03 -14.47 9.22
C VAL A 120 -9.16 -14.91 10.16
N PRO A 121 -10.02 -13.98 10.60
CA PRO A 121 -11.25 -14.33 11.32
C PRO A 121 -12.16 -15.20 10.45
N VAL A 122 -12.63 -16.31 11.02
CA VAL A 122 -13.55 -17.22 10.31
C VAL A 122 -14.89 -16.53 10.05
N SER A 123 -15.33 -15.65 10.97
CA SER A 123 -16.58 -14.86 10.87
C SER A 123 -16.69 -14.12 9.54
N ILE A 124 -15.61 -13.50 9.07
CA ILE A 124 -15.57 -12.79 7.79
C ILE A 124 -15.73 -13.76 6.62
N LEU A 125 -15.02 -14.89 6.64
CA LEU A 125 -15.04 -15.83 5.52
C LEU A 125 -16.38 -16.59 5.42
N ILE A 126 -17.03 -16.92 6.53
CA ILE A 126 -18.37 -17.54 6.49
C ILE A 126 -19.41 -16.54 5.95
N LYS A 127 -19.32 -15.25 6.31
CA LYS A 127 -20.14 -14.16 5.73
C LYS A 127 -19.94 -14.03 4.22
N MET A 128 -18.69 -14.16 3.74
CA MET A 128 -18.36 -14.07 2.31
C MET A 128 -18.70 -15.34 1.49
N LEU A 129 -18.88 -16.48 2.16
CA LEU A 129 -19.09 -17.79 1.54
C LEU A 129 -20.34 -18.51 2.09
N PRO A 130 -21.51 -17.86 2.19
CA PRO A 130 -22.68 -18.42 2.87
C PRO A 130 -23.28 -19.63 2.13
N HIS A 131 -22.96 -19.79 0.85
CA HIS A 131 -23.44 -20.86 -0.02
C HIS A 131 -22.71 -22.19 0.19
N LEU A 132 -21.61 -22.22 0.96
CA LEU A 132 -20.90 -23.45 1.24
C LEU A 132 -21.72 -24.37 2.16
N ASN A 133 -21.52 -25.68 2.02
CA ASN A 133 -22.30 -26.68 2.74
C ASN A 133 -21.76 -26.91 4.17
N TYR A 134 -21.94 -25.91 5.04
CA TYR A 134 -21.61 -26.03 6.47
C TYR A 134 -22.53 -27.00 7.21
N LEU A 135 -22.05 -27.55 8.33
CA LEU A 135 -22.84 -28.43 9.18
C LEU A 135 -24.04 -27.69 9.78
N PRO A 136 -25.18 -28.38 10.02
CA PRO A 136 -26.37 -27.77 10.61
C PRO A 136 -26.10 -27.07 11.94
N GLU A 137 -25.20 -27.60 12.77
CA GLU A 137 -24.81 -27.05 14.06
C GLU A 137 -24.20 -25.66 13.91
N LEU A 138 -23.31 -25.47 12.93
CA LEU A 138 -22.72 -24.17 12.63
C LEU A 138 -23.78 -23.18 12.13
N LYS A 139 -24.72 -23.65 11.29
CA LYS A 139 -25.82 -22.82 10.77
C LYS A 139 -26.79 -22.37 11.86
N LYS A 140 -27.07 -23.21 12.87
CA LYS A 140 -27.90 -22.82 14.03
C LYS A 140 -27.30 -21.65 14.79
N SER A 141 -25.97 -21.60 14.92
CA SER A 141 -25.24 -20.54 15.61
C SER A 141 -24.72 -19.44 14.68
N TRP A 142 -25.25 -19.31 13.46
CA TRP A 142 -24.70 -18.45 12.41
C TRP A 142 -24.54 -17.00 12.83
N ASN A 143 -25.57 -16.39 13.43
CA ASN A 143 -25.55 -14.98 13.84
C ASN A 143 -24.47 -14.73 14.90
N VAL A 144 -24.39 -15.60 15.92
CA VAL A 144 -23.38 -15.51 16.98
C VAL A 144 -21.96 -15.63 16.41
N LEU A 145 -21.74 -16.56 15.49
CA LEU A 145 -20.43 -16.74 14.83
C LEU A 145 -20.08 -15.58 13.90
N CYS A 146 -21.08 -15.00 13.24
CA CYS A 146 -20.90 -13.83 12.39
C CYS A 146 -20.45 -12.61 13.20
N ASP A 147 -20.93 -12.45 14.42
CA ASP A 147 -20.62 -11.31 15.30
C ASP A 147 -19.46 -11.60 16.27
N ALA A 148 -18.75 -12.71 16.07
CA ALA A 148 -17.63 -13.12 16.92
C ALA A 148 -16.48 -12.10 16.99
N ASP A 149 -16.36 -11.21 16.00
CA ASP A 149 -15.41 -10.09 15.98
C ASP A 149 -15.75 -8.97 16.98
N THR A 150 -17.00 -8.89 17.43
CA THR A 150 -17.45 -7.93 18.45
C THR A 150 -17.28 -8.44 19.89
N THR A 151 -16.87 -9.71 20.04
CA THR A 151 -16.68 -10.36 21.35
C THR A 151 -15.26 -10.16 21.91
N ASP A 152 -14.98 -10.72 23.10
CA ASP A 152 -13.66 -10.66 23.74
C ASP A 152 -12.53 -11.02 22.75
N ALA A 153 -11.47 -10.20 22.73
CA ALA A 153 -10.31 -10.37 21.84
C ALA A 153 -9.70 -11.79 21.90
N LYS A 154 -9.72 -12.45 23.06
CA LYS A 154 -9.24 -13.83 23.20
C LYS A 154 -10.14 -14.84 22.49
N LEU A 155 -11.47 -14.66 22.57
CA LEU A 155 -12.43 -15.53 21.90
C LEU A 155 -12.38 -15.33 20.38
N SER A 156 -12.23 -14.07 19.92
CA SER A 156 -12.02 -13.75 18.51
C SER A 156 -10.75 -14.43 17.95
N GLN A 157 -9.69 -14.55 18.76
CA GLN A 157 -8.48 -15.28 18.36
C GLN A 157 -8.72 -16.78 18.17
N ILE A 158 -9.56 -17.42 19.00
CA ILE A 158 -9.93 -18.84 18.87
C ILE A 158 -10.71 -19.09 17.57
N PHE A 159 -11.54 -18.13 17.15
CA PHE A 159 -12.30 -18.21 15.90
C PHE A 159 -11.55 -17.59 14.71
N SER A 160 -10.23 -17.82 14.65
CA SER A 160 -9.36 -17.35 13.58
C SER A 160 -8.35 -18.41 13.18
N PHE A 161 -7.90 -18.39 11.93
CA PHE A 161 -6.85 -19.31 11.47
C PHE A 161 -5.87 -18.61 10.55
N ARG A 162 -4.65 -19.18 10.44
CA ARG A 162 -3.65 -18.66 9.51
C ARG A 162 -3.90 -19.16 8.10
N CYS A 163 -4.07 -18.22 7.16
CA CYS A 163 -4.26 -18.50 5.75
C CYS A 163 -3.13 -17.87 4.92
N CYS A 164 -2.53 -18.64 4.02
CA CYS A 164 -1.60 -18.09 3.04
C CYS A 164 -2.35 -17.35 1.92
N LYS A 165 -1.66 -16.42 1.25
CA LYS A 165 -2.22 -15.60 0.17
C LYS A 165 -2.79 -16.45 -0.97
N THR A 166 -2.14 -17.55 -1.32
CA THR A 166 -2.61 -18.48 -2.36
C THR A 166 -3.96 -19.11 -1.99
N CYS A 167 -4.10 -19.62 -0.77
CA CYS A 167 -5.35 -20.23 -0.32
C CYS A 167 -6.47 -19.20 -0.14
N LYS A 168 -6.13 -17.99 0.33
CA LYS A 168 -7.08 -16.87 0.40
C LYS A 168 -7.67 -16.60 -0.99
N ASN A 169 -6.81 -16.41 -1.98
CA ASN A 169 -7.23 -16.09 -3.35
C ASN A 169 -8.05 -17.23 -3.97
N LEU A 170 -7.74 -18.49 -3.65
CA LEU A 170 -8.54 -19.65 -4.10
C LEU A 170 -9.92 -19.67 -3.46
N LEU A 171 -10.01 -19.43 -2.14
CA LEU A 171 -11.29 -19.41 -1.43
C LEU A 171 -12.20 -18.26 -1.89
N THR A 172 -11.65 -17.06 -2.05
CA THR A 172 -12.41 -15.87 -2.40
C THR A 172 -12.51 -15.65 -3.92
N TYR A 173 -12.09 -16.62 -4.74
CA TYR A 173 -12.08 -16.48 -6.20
C TYR A 173 -13.46 -16.14 -6.79
N ASN A 174 -14.51 -16.83 -6.31
CA ASN A 174 -15.90 -16.59 -6.74
C ASN A 174 -16.68 -15.70 -5.77
N SER A 175 -16.09 -15.36 -4.61
CA SER A 175 -16.65 -14.31 -3.78
C SER A 175 -16.47 -13.03 -4.57
N LYS A 176 -17.53 -12.63 -5.29
CA LYS A 176 -17.68 -11.22 -5.64
C LYS A 176 -17.33 -10.46 -4.36
N PRO A 177 -16.44 -9.44 -4.38
CA PRO A 177 -16.39 -8.52 -3.26
C PRO A 177 -17.85 -8.17 -2.98
N LEU A 178 -18.29 -8.21 -1.71
CA LEU A 178 -19.65 -7.79 -1.36
C LEU A 178 -19.90 -6.46 -2.07
N LYS A 179 -20.57 -6.51 -3.22
CA LYS A 179 -20.88 -5.36 -4.04
C LYS A 179 -22.07 -4.76 -3.32
N ASN A 180 -21.78 -4.02 -2.28
CA ASN A 180 -22.70 -2.99 -1.84
C ASN A 180 -22.55 -1.90 -2.91
N GLU A 181 -23.30 -2.02 -4.02
CA GLU A 181 -23.31 -0.98 -5.07
C GLU A 181 -23.61 0.39 -4.43
N GLU A 182 -24.38 0.40 -3.35
CA GLU A 182 -24.64 1.56 -2.49
C GLU A 182 -23.37 2.11 -1.82
N ASP A 183 -22.47 1.25 -1.32
CA ASP A 183 -21.19 1.69 -0.71
C ASP A 183 -20.18 2.15 -1.77
N ASP A 184 -20.15 1.54 -2.95
CA ASP A 184 -19.29 1.94 -4.05
C ASP A 184 -19.72 3.31 -4.61
N VAL A 185 -21.03 3.50 -4.82
CA VAL A 185 -21.61 4.79 -5.23
C VAL A 185 -21.36 5.85 -4.16
N LYS A 186 -21.60 5.53 -2.88
CA LYS A 186 -21.32 6.43 -1.76
C LYS A 186 -19.84 6.79 -1.68
N PHE A 187 -18.93 5.83 -1.91
CA PHE A 187 -17.50 6.08 -1.96
C PHE A 187 -17.12 7.06 -3.08
N ILE A 188 -17.67 6.90 -4.28
CA ILE A 188 -17.40 7.78 -5.43
C ILE A 188 -17.82 9.22 -5.11
N PHE A 189 -19.06 9.40 -4.64
CA PHE A 189 -19.57 10.74 -4.30
C PHE A 189 -18.80 11.36 -3.12
N THR A 190 -18.55 10.60 -2.06
CA THR A 190 -17.75 11.08 -0.92
C THR A 190 -16.34 11.50 -1.37
N SER A 191 -15.72 10.74 -2.28
CA SER A 191 -14.41 11.09 -2.83
C SER A 191 -14.48 12.36 -3.67
N TYR A 192 -15.51 12.51 -4.50
CA TYR A 192 -15.74 13.71 -5.30
C TYR A 192 -15.90 14.96 -4.44
N ASP A 193 -16.70 14.89 -3.38
CA ASP A 193 -16.91 16.00 -2.45
C ASP A 193 -15.60 16.40 -1.77
N GLN A 194 -14.79 15.42 -1.34
CA GLN A 194 -13.46 15.68 -0.79
C GLN A 194 -12.53 16.36 -1.79
N PHE A 195 -12.56 15.94 -3.06
CA PHE A 195 -11.76 16.59 -4.11
C PHE A 195 -12.20 18.03 -4.32
N LEU A 196 -13.52 18.29 -4.34
CA LEU A 196 -14.05 19.63 -4.54
C LEU A 196 -13.65 20.57 -3.38
N MET A 197 -13.72 20.10 -2.13
CA MET A 197 -13.28 20.86 -0.96
C MET A 197 -11.79 21.20 -1.02
N LEU A 198 -10.93 20.23 -1.33
CA LEU A 198 -9.48 20.46 -1.46
C LEU A 198 -9.16 21.38 -2.64
N LYS A 199 -9.85 21.23 -3.77
CA LYS A 199 -9.72 22.12 -4.93
C LYS A 199 -10.05 23.57 -4.57
N GLN A 200 -11.14 23.79 -3.83
CA GLN A 200 -11.53 25.12 -3.34
C GLN A 200 -10.48 25.69 -2.38
N LEU A 201 -9.99 24.88 -1.43
CA LEU A 201 -8.93 25.29 -0.50
C LEU A 201 -7.65 25.72 -1.23
N ILE A 202 -7.19 24.93 -2.19
CA ILE A 202 -5.99 25.24 -3.00
C ILE A 202 -6.21 26.55 -3.77
N SER A 203 -7.39 26.73 -4.37
CA SER A 203 -7.70 27.95 -5.14
C SER A 203 -7.77 29.20 -4.26
N ASP A 204 -8.23 29.07 -3.02
CA ASP A 204 -8.27 30.16 -2.04
C ASP A 204 -6.88 30.50 -1.49
N LEU A 205 -6.07 29.48 -1.17
CA LEU A 205 -4.66 29.65 -0.79
C LEU A 205 -3.87 30.36 -1.89
N GLU A 206 -4.09 29.96 -3.15
CA GLU A 206 -3.49 30.60 -4.32
C GLU A 206 -3.85 32.09 -4.39
N ARG A 207 -5.15 32.42 -4.26
CA ARG A 207 -5.61 33.81 -4.27
C ARG A 207 -4.95 34.63 -3.15
N ARG A 208 -4.86 34.07 -1.94
CA ARG A 208 -4.21 34.72 -0.80
C ARG A 208 -2.72 34.93 -1.04
N PHE A 209 -2.04 33.96 -1.63
CA PHE A 209 -0.63 34.08 -2.00
C PHE A 209 -0.44 35.22 -3.02
N CYS A 210 -1.20 35.22 -4.11
CA CYS A 210 -1.14 36.29 -5.11
C CYS A 210 -1.41 37.67 -4.51
N ALA A 211 -2.42 37.80 -3.65
CA ALA A 211 -2.73 39.07 -3.00
C ALA A 211 -1.54 39.58 -2.18
N GLN A 212 -0.88 38.71 -1.38
CA GLN A 212 0.29 39.11 -0.59
C GLN A 212 1.49 39.51 -1.46
N LEU A 213 1.70 38.86 -2.60
CA LEU A 213 2.73 39.26 -3.55
C LEU A 213 2.47 40.65 -4.15
N THR A 214 1.20 40.98 -4.45
CA THR A 214 0.86 42.28 -5.04
C THR A 214 0.89 43.43 -4.04
N THR A 215 0.53 43.20 -2.78
CA THR A 215 0.45 44.27 -1.78
C THR A 215 1.79 44.57 -1.10
N ASN A 216 2.84 43.78 -1.37
CA ASN A 216 4.19 43.93 -0.77
C ASN A 216 4.17 44.06 0.77
N SER A 217 3.11 43.54 1.40
CA SER A 217 2.76 43.81 2.80
C SER A 217 2.81 42.56 3.69
N GLY A 218 3.20 41.41 3.14
CA GLY A 218 3.34 40.16 3.87
C GLY A 218 4.73 40.07 4.51
N SER A 219 4.80 39.72 5.79
CA SER A 219 6.05 39.23 6.38
C SER A 219 6.50 37.97 5.64
N ASP A 220 7.79 37.81 5.35
CA ASP A 220 8.37 36.61 4.72
C ASP A 220 7.88 35.31 5.38
N SER A 221 7.62 35.35 6.69
CA SER A 221 7.07 34.23 7.46
C SER A 221 5.65 33.82 7.02
N GLN A 222 4.79 34.76 6.63
CA GLN A 222 3.43 34.49 6.17
C GLN A 222 3.41 33.88 4.76
N LEU A 223 4.24 34.39 3.86
CA LEU A 223 4.43 33.83 2.51
C LEU A 223 4.95 32.39 2.57
N LEU A 224 5.94 32.12 3.43
CA LEU A 224 6.45 30.77 3.66
C LEU A 224 5.37 29.80 4.20
N LYS A 225 4.51 30.28 5.11
CA LYS A 225 3.38 29.49 5.63
C LYS A 225 2.33 29.21 4.57
N LEU A 226 1.97 30.20 3.75
CA LEU A 226 1.04 30.02 2.63
C LEU A 226 1.60 29.03 1.59
N ARG A 227 2.90 29.13 1.27
CA ARG A 227 3.61 28.18 0.41
C ARG A 227 3.52 26.76 0.95
N ALA A 228 3.90 26.56 2.21
CA ALA A 228 3.85 25.25 2.86
C ALA A 228 2.44 24.68 2.87
N SER A 229 1.44 25.47 3.26
CA SER A 229 0.04 25.05 3.30
C SER A 229 -0.51 24.68 1.92
N MET A 230 -0.10 25.39 0.86
CA MET A 230 -0.49 25.08 -0.51
C MET A 230 0.17 23.78 -0.99
N VAL A 231 1.48 23.58 -0.73
CA VAL A 231 2.19 22.33 -1.02
C VAL A 231 1.52 21.15 -0.33
N ASP A 232 1.20 21.28 0.96
CA ASP A 232 0.58 20.22 1.74
C ASP A 232 -0.83 19.88 1.22
N SER A 233 -1.62 20.89 0.87
CA SER A 233 -2.96 20.70 0.30
C SER A 233 -2.92 20.02 -1.07
N ILE A 234 -1.94 20.37 -1.92
CA ILE A 234 -1.73 19.73 -3.23
C ILE A 234 -1.33 18.25 -3.04
N LYS A 235 -0.39 17.97 -2.12
CA LYS A 235 0.02 16.59 -1.80
C LYS A 235 -1.13 15.76 -1.23
N GLU A 236 -1.96 16.36 -0.38
CA GLU A 236 -3.14 15.68 0.15
C GLU A 236 -4.13 15.32 -0.97
N LEU A 237 -4.40 16.26 -1.88
CA LEU A 237 -5.26 16.02 -3.03
C LEU A 237 -4.69 14.90 -3.93
N GLU A 238 -3.39 14.94 -4.23
CA GLU A 238 -2.71 13.89 -5.00
C GLU A 238 -2.84 12.52 -4.34
N SER A 239 -2.59 12.42 -3.03
CA SER A 239 -2.72 11.19 -2.27
C SER A 239 -4.14 10.61 -2.35
N LYS A 240 -5.17 11.46 -2.15
CA LYS A 240 -6.57 11.01 -2.23
C LYS A 240 -6.97 10.61 -3.66
N VAL A 241 -6.52 11.33 -4.69
CA VAL A 241 -6.79 11.01 -6.10
C VAL A 241 -6.11 9.70 -6.52
N SER A 242 -4.88 9.46 -6.04
CA SER A 242 -4.15 8.21 -6.25
C SER A 242 -4.84 7.04 -5.55
N PHE A 243 -5.28 7.23 -4.31
CA PHE A 243 -6.07 6.24 -3.57
C PHE A 243 -7.38 5.89 -4.30
N PHE A 244 -8.11 6.90 -4.78
CA PHE A 244 -9.33 6.72 -5.58
C PHE A 244 -9.06 5.90 -6.85
N LYS A 245 -8.03 6.24 -7.63
CA LYS A 245 -7.64 5.50 -8.83
C LYS A 245 -7.30 4.04 -8.53
N SER A 246 -6.54 3.79 -7.46
CA SER A 246 -6.15 2.44 -7.04
C SER A 246 -7.37 1.60 -6.68
N ARG A 247 -8.30 2.17 -5.91
CA ARG A 247 -9.54 1.50 -5.50
C ARG A 247 -10.48 1.25 -6.67
N VAL A 248 -10.68 2.23 -7.56
CA VAL A 248 -11.47 2.06 -8.79
C VAL A 248 -10.85 1.00 -9.70
N SER A 249 -9.52 1.00 -9.89
CA SER A 249 -8.84 -0.02 -10.69
C SER A 249 -9.03 -1.44 -10.14
N MET A 250 -9.03 -1.59 -8.80
CA MET A 250 -9.36 -2.87 -8.15
C MET A 250 -10.81 -3.30 -8.39
N LEU A 251 -11.77 -2.37 -8.33
CA LEU A 251 -13.19 -2.65 -8.61
C LEU A 251 -13.40 -3.07 -10.08
N VAL A 252 -12.75 -2.37 -11.02
CA VAL A 252 -12.82 -2.66 -12.45
C VAL A 252 -12.17 -4.01 -12.77
N SER A 253 -10.99 -4.31 -12.22
CA SER A 253 -10.31 -5.60 -12.42
C SER A 253 -11.10 -6.78 -11.85
N ALA A 254 -11.79 -6.57 -10.72
CA ALA A 254 -12.71 -7.57 -10.16
C ALA A 254 -13.96 -7.79 -11.01
N SER A 255 -14.35 -6.80 -11.82
CA SER A 255 -15.54 -6.84 -12.67
C SER A 255 -15.30 -7.43 -14.06
N SER A 256 -14.11 -7.30 -14.64
CA SER A 256 -13.80 -7.82 -15.98
C SER A 256 -13.77 -9.35 -16.08
N GLU A 257 -13.63 -10.06 -14.95
CA GLU A 257 -13.66 -11.53 -14.90
C GLU A 257 -15.09 -12.10 -14.78
N ALA A 258 -16.08 -11.25 -14.47
CA ALA A 258 -17.49 -11.62 -14.43
C ALA A 258 -18.18 -11.14 -15.72
N LYS A 259 -18.55 -12.07 -16.60
CA LYS A 259 -19.46 -11.78 -17.73
C LYS A 259 -20.72 -11.05 -17.22
N GLY A 260 -20.91 -9.79 -17.63
CA GLY A 260 -22.17 -9.07 -17.44
C GLY A 260 -21.99 -7.62 -17.01
N THR A 261 -21.97 -6.72 -17.99
CA THR A 261 -22.30 -5.28 -17.89
C THR A 261 -21.74 -4.53 -16.69
N THR A 262 -20.46 -4.18 -16.73
CA THR A 262 -20.01 -2.95 -16.08
C THR A 262 -20.71 -1.78 -16.75
N ASN A 263 -21.41 -0.93 -15.98
CA ASN A 263 -21.99 0.31 -16.48
C ASN A 263 -20.89 1.16 -17.14
N HIS A 264 -20.82 1.15 -18.47
CA HIS A 264 -19.82 1.90 -19.24
C HIS A 264 -19.82 3.39 -18.85
N SER A 265 -21.00 3.93 -18.54
CA SER A 265 -21.21 5.27 -18.02
C SER A 265 -20.48 5.55 -16.70
N GLN A 266 -20.46 4.60 -15.76
CA GLN A 266 -19.79 4.74 -14.47
C GLN A 266 -18.26 4.78 -14.63
N GLN A 267 -17.70 3.87 -15.44
CA GLN A 267 -16.25 3.86 -15.71
C GLN A 267 -15.79 5.16 -16.40
N VAL A 268 -16.61 5.71 -17.30
CA VAL A 268 -16.35 7.00 -17.94
C VAL A 268 -16.36 8.12 -16.89
N LEU A 269 -17.33 8.15 -15.98
CA LEU A 269 -17.40 9.15 -14.91
C LEU A 269 -16.17 9.08 -13.99
N GLU A 270 -15.81 7.90 -13.50
CA GLU A 270 -14.65 7.70 -12.62
C GLU A 270 -13.34 8.11 -13.29
N MET A 271 -13.17 7.73 -14.57
CA MET A 271 -12.01 8.11 -15.36
C MET A 271 -11.95 9.62 -15.60
N ASN A 272 -13.08 10.26 -15.86
CA ASN A 272 -13.17 11.71 -16.05
C ASN A 272 -12.88 12.46 -14.75
N MET A 273 -13.39 11.98 -13.61
CA MET A 273 -13.06 12.53 -12.29
C MET A 273 -11.56 12.48 -12.03
N TYR A 274 -10.93 11.32 -12.24
CA TYR A 274 -9.48 11.16 -12.08
C TYR A 274 -8.70 12.10 -12.99
N LYS A 275 -9.02 12.13 -14.30
CA LYS A 275 -8.33 12.99 -15.26
C LYS A 275 -8.48 14.47 -14.91
N ALA A 276 -9.69 14.92 -14.55
CA ALA A 276 -9.94 16.30 -14.18
C ALA A 276 -9.14 16.72 -12.94
N MET A 277 -9.04 15.85 -11.93
CA MET A 277 -8.25 16.16 -10.73
C MET A 277 -6.76 16.13 -10.98
N MET A 278 -6.25 15.18 -11.78
CA MET A 278 -4.84 15.16 -12.17
C MET A 278 -4.45 16.40 -12.96
N LEU A 279 -5.29 16.84 -13.91
CA LEU A 279 -5.07 18.08 -14.64
C LEU A 279 -5.03 19.28 -13.68
N PHE A 280 -5.97 19.37 -12.74
CA PHE A 280 -5.97 20.43 -11.74
C PHE A 280 -4.70 20.42 -10.87
N ILE A 281 -4.22 19.25 -10.43
CA ILE A 281 -2.97 19.11 -9.67
C ILE A 281 -1.78 19.62 -10.50
N CYS A 282 -1.65 19.18 -11.75
CA CYS A 282 -0.58 19.61 -12.64
C CYS A 282 -0.58 21.13 -12.81
N GLU A 283 -1.74 21.73 -13.06
CA GLU A 283 -1.85 23.18 -13.18
C GLU A 283 -1.56 23.91 -11.86
N ALA A 284 -2.02 23.39 -10.71
CA ALA A 284 -1.77 23.98 -9.40
C ALA A 284 -0.28 23.98 -9.06
N VAL A 285 0.45 22.91 -9.39
CA VAL A 285 1.91 22.83 -9.24
C VAL A 285 2.61 23.86 -10.14
N GLN A 286 2.16 24.02 -11.38
CA GLN A 286 2.70 25.04 -12.28
C GLN A 286 2.47 26.46 -11.76
N ARG A 287 1.28 26.76 -11.24
CA ARG A 287 0.96 28.08 -10.65
C ARG A 287 1.79 28.35 -9.39
N LEU A 288 1.95 27.34 -8.53
CA LEU A 288 2.84 27.42 -7.37
C LEU A 288 4.29 27.71 -7.76
N LYS A 289 4.80 27.04 -8.80
CA LYS A 289 6.15 27.31 -9.33
C LYS A 289 6.31 28.77 -9.76
N LYS A 290 5.37 29.28 -10.57
CA LYS A 290 5.38 30.69 -11.00
C LYS A 290 5.36 31.68 -9.83
N MET A 291 4.58 31.40 -8.79
CA MET A 291 4.53 32.25 -7.60
C MET A 291 5.85 32.20 -6.81
N ASN A 292 6.50 31.04 -6.73
CA ASN A 292 7.81 30.91 -6.10
C ASN A 292 8.89 31.68 -6.87
N ASP A 293 8.92 31.55 -8.19
CA ASP A 293 9.87 32.28 -9.05
C ASP A 293 9.68 33.80 -8.90
N ALA A 294 8.43 34.28 -8.81
CA ALA A 294 8.12 35.69 -8.56
C ALA A 294 8.60 36.16 -7.17
N THR A 295 8.52 35.29 -6.17
CA THR A 295 9.02 35.57 -4.80
C THR A 295 10.54 35.69 -4.79
N GLU A 296 11.24 34.77 -5.44
CA GLU A 296 12.71 34.78 -5.54
C GLU A 296 13.21 36.02 -6.29
N ASN A 297 12.57 36.38 -7.41
CA ASN A 297 12.90 37.60 -8.14
C ASN A 297 12.67 38.89 -7.31
N ALA A 298 11.60 38.95 -6.53
CA ALA A 298 11.34 40.08 -5.63
C ALA A 298 12.44 40.20 -4.55
N ILE A 299 12.88 39.08 -3.96
CA ILE A 299 13.95 39.06 -2.96
C ILE A 299 15.29 39.50 -3.58
N SER A 300 15.67 38.97 -4.75
CA SER A 300 16.92 39.31 -5.43
C SER A 300 16.98 40.78 -5.87
N SER A 301 15.86 41.36 -6.30
CA SER A 301 15.79 42.79 -6.66
C SER A 301 15.93 43.73 -5.45
N SER A 302 15.55 43.28 -4.24
CA SER A 302 15.72 44.07 -3.01
C SER A 302 17.17 44.11 -2.51
N ALA A 303 17.96 43.05 -2.76
CA ALA A 303 19.36 42.95 -2.34
C ALA A 303 20.32 43.82 -3.18
N ALA A 304 19.97 44.14 -4.43
CA ALA A 304 20.81 44.94 -5.34
C ALA A 304 20.82 46.46 -5.03
N SER A 305 20.07 46.91 -4.01
CA SER A 305 19.91 48.34 -3.68
C SER A 305 20.71 48.80 -2.45
N LYS A 306 21.52 47.92 -1.84
CA LYS A 306 22.40 48.23 -0.71
C LYS A 306 23.80 47.64 -0.93
N ASP A 307 24.63 48.35 -1.69
CA ASP A 307 26.01 48.65 -1.28
C ASP A 307 26.71 49.49 -2.34
N SER A 308 26.89 50.76 -2.04
CA SER A 308 27.79 51.67 -2.74
C SER A 308 28.74 52.26 -1.70
N SER A 309 29.90 51.64 -1.53
CA SER A 309 31.22 52.29 -1.44
C SER A 309 32.22 51.35 -0.76
N THR A 310 33.23 50.87 -1.49
CA THR A 310 34.66 51.02 -1.16
C THR A 310 35.50 50.38 -2.29
N PHE A 311 36.46 51.16 -2.77
CA PHE A 311 37.47 50.83 -3.77
C PHE A 311 38.49 49.81 -3.24
N SER A 312 38.78 48.74 -3.99
CA SER A 312 40.09 48.10 -4.07
C SER A 312 40.24 47.20 -5.31
N LEU A 313 41.46 47.18 -5.84
CA LEU A 313 41.91 46.56 -7.11
C LEU A 313 41.93 45.02 -7.08
N PRO A 314 42.00 44.35 -8.26
CA PRO A 314 41.48 42.99 -8.46
C PRO A 314 42.49 41.88 -8.18
N GLU A 315 42.08 40.91 -7.36
CA GLU A 315 42.63 39.56 -7.31
C GLU A 315 41.47 38.59 -7.62
N PRO A 316 41.67 37.51 -8.41
CA PRO A 316 40.57 36.65 -8.85
C PRO A 316 40.11 35.75 -7.70
N VAL A 317 39.17 36.25 -6.89
CA VAL A 317 38.49 35.46 -5.87
C VAL A 317 37.28 34.78 -6.54
N LEU A 318 37.43 33.50 -6.90
CA LEU A 318 36.31 32.64 -7.20
C LEU A 318 35.28 32.74 -6.05
N PRO A 319 33.97 32.90 -6.33
CA PRO A 319 32.96 32.99 -5.29
C PRO A 319 32.94 31.67 -4.51
N ARG A 320 33.55 31.66 -3.32
CA ARG A 320 33.54 30.50 -2.43
C ARG A 320 32.11 30.27 -1.97
N LEU A 321 31.48 29.21 -2.50
CA LEU A 321 30.20 28.69 -2.04
C LEU A 321 30.14 28.66 -0.51
N SER A 322 29.02 29.08 0.08
CA SER A 322 28.83 28.99 1.52
C SER A 322 28.83 27.52 1.97
N LYS A 323 29.19 27.25 3.23
CA LYS A 323 29.16 25.89 3.80
C LYS A 323 27.79 25.21 3.66
N ARG A 324 26.72 25.99 3.65
CA ARG A 324 25.36 25.52 3.47
C ARG A 324 25.11 25.07 2.02
N GLU A 325 25.49 25.91 1.07
CA GLU A 325 25.39 25.61 -0.36
C GLU A 325 26.21 24.40 -0.78
N ILE A 326 27.41 24.23 -0.20
CA ILE A 326 28.23 23.03 -0.41
C ILE A 326 27.49 21.78 0.08
N ARG A 327 26.85 21.86 1.26
CA ARG A 327 26.10 20.72 1.81
C ARG A 327 24.87 20.38 0.96
N GLU A 328 24.09 21.38 0.56
CA GLU A 328 22.90 21.21 -0.27
C GLU A 328 23.27 20.63 -1.64
N ARG A 329 24.33 21.13 -2.29
CA ARG A 329 24.82 20.60 -3.57
C ARG A 329 25.40 19.18 -3.45
N ARG A 330 26.07 18.82 -2.35
CA ARG A 330 26.52 17.44 -2.10
C ARG A 330 25.35 16.48 -1.93
N GLU A 331 24.30 16.91 -1.24
CA GLU A 331 23.08 16.12 -1.08
C GLU A 331 22.38 15.92 -2.42
N GLU A 332 22.27 16.99 -3.24
CA GLU A 332 21.75 16.90 -4.61
C GLU A 332 22.59 15.96 -5.48
N LEU A 333 23.92 16.04 -5.41
CA LEU A 333 24.83 15.17 -6.14
C LEU A 333 24.66 13.70 -5.72
N MET A 334 24.48 13.43 -4.43
CA MET A 334 24.24 12.08 -3.92
C MET A 334 22.92 11.51 -4.43
N VAL A 335 21.83 12.28 -4.35
CA VAL A 335 20.52 11.85 -4.83
C VAL A 335 20.52 11.63 -6.34
N THR A 336 21.17 12.51 -7.10
CA THR A 336 21.24 12.41 -8.57
C THR A 336 22.05 11.18 -9.01
N LYS A 337 23.15 10.85 -8.30
CA LYS A 337 23.92 9.62 -8.51
C LYS A 337 23.10 8.36 -8.22
N GLU A 338 22.31 8.36 -7.13
CA GLU A 338 21.41 7.25 -6.81
C GLU A 338 20.31 7.09 -7.88
N GLN A 339 19.71 8.20 -8.33
CA GLN A 339 18.71 8.17 -9.41
C GLN A 339 19.28 7.60 -10.71
N LYS A 340 20.51 7.99 -11.08
CA LYS A 340 21.21 7.43 -12.24
C LYS A 340 21.36 5.91 -12.11
N PHE A 341 21.79 5.43 -10.95
CA PHE A 341 21.97 3.99 -10.69
C PHE A 341 20.65 3.22 -10.85
N LEU A 342 19.54 3.74 -10.31
CA LEU A 342 18.21 3.15 -10.46
C LEU A 342 17.75 3.13 -11.93
N VAL A 343 17.98 4.20 -12.68
CA VAL A 343 17.64 4.26 -14.11
C VAL A 343 18.47 3.27 -14.92
N GLU A 344 19.75 3.08 -14.61
CA GLU A 344 20.60 2.06 -15.24
C GLU A 344 20.09 0.63 -15.00
N GLU A 345 19.62 0.34 -13.78
CA GLU A 345 18.99 -0.95 -13.47
C GLU A 345 17.67 -1.14 -14.25
N LEU A 346 16.85 -0.08 -14.35
CA LEU A 346 15.62 -0.09 -15.13
C LEU A 346 15.87 -0.30 -16.62
N ILE A 347 16.90 0.33 -17.20
CA ILE A 347 17.32 0.11 -18.59
C ILE A 347 17.71 -1.36 -18.78
N SER A 348 18.51 -1.92 -17.88
CA SER A 348 18.93 -3.34 -17.93
C SER A 348 17.73 -4.29 -17.92
N ASN A 349 16.76 -4.05 -17.03
CA ASN A 349 15.54 -4.86 -16.93
C ASN A 349 14.61 -4.69 -18.15
N THR A 350 14.48 -3.47 -18.67
CA THR A 350 13.63 -3.18 -19.85
C THR A 350 14.23 -3.78 -21.13
N ARG A 351 15.56 -3.77 -21.27
CA ARG A 351 16.27 -4.48 -22.34
C ARG A 351 16.05 -5.99 -22.29
N LYS A 352 16.06 -6.62 -21.10
CA LYS A 352 15.72 -8.05 -20.93
C LYS A 352 14.28 -8.36 -21.38
N LEU A 353 13.37 -7.40 -21.21
CA LEU A 353 11.96 -7.51 -21.62
C LEU A 353 11.70 -7.14 -23.08
N ARG A 354 12.73 -6.79 -23.87
CA ARG A 354 12.65 -6.41 -25.30
C ARG A 354 11.69 -5.26 -25.61
N LYS A 355 11.49 -4.35 -24.66
CA LYS A 355 10.67 -3.14 -24.82
C LYS A 355 11.55 -1.97 -25.27
N PHE A 356 11.95 -1.97 -26.54
CA PHE A 356 12.97 -1.03 -27.05
C PHE A 356 12.52 0.44 -27.04
N ASP A 357 11.23 0.72 -27.21
CA ASP A 357 10.70 2.09 -27.15
C ASP A 357 10.92 2.74 -25.76
N GLU A 358 10.72 1.96 -24.69
CA GLU A 358 10.94 2.42 -23.30
C GLU A 358 12.44 2.55 -22.99
N VAL A 359 13.31 1.76 -23.65
CA VAL A 359 14.77 1.85 -23.47
C VAL A 359 15.29 3.20 -23.98
N THR A 360 14.82 3.67 -25.13
CA THR A 360 15.26 4.96 -25.70
C THR A 360 14.93 6.13 -24.78
N THR A 361 13.72 6.18 -24.21
CA THR A 361 13.32 7.23 -23.26
C THR A 361 14.12 7.16 -21.95
N LEU A 362 14.41 5.95 -21.45
CA LEU A 362 15.23 5.81 -20.24
C LEU A 362 16.69 6.19 -20.49
N GLU A 363 17.22 5.94 -21.68
CA GLU A 363 18.57 6.38 -22.08
C GLU A 363 18.67 7.90 -22.19
N GLU A 364 17.62 8.58 -22.66
CA GLU A 364 17.52 10.05 -22.60
C GLU A 364 17.55 10.55 -21.16
N SER A 365 16.70 10.00 -20.28
CA SER A 365 16.68 10.35 -18.86
C SER A 365 18.03 10.09 -18.18
N LYS A 366 18.74 9.03 -18.54
CA LYS A 366 20.09 8.76 -18.04
C LYS A 366 21.07 9.86 -18.45
N ARG A 367 21.06 10.31 -19.71
CA ARG A 367 21.94 11.38 -20.20
C ARG A 367 21.70 12.70 -19.47
N ASP A 368 20.43 13.04 -19.23
CA ASP A 368 20.08 14.25 -18.48
C ASP A 368 20.62 14.20 -17.04
N LEU A 369 20.55 13.03 -16.39
CA LEU A 369 21.12 12.82 -15.06
C LEU A 369 22.66 12.86 -15.06
N GLU A 370 23.30 12.35 -16.12
CA GLU A 370 24.76 12.43 -16.30
C GLU A 370 25.22 13.88 -16.45
N GLN A 371 24.53 14.66 -17.28
CA GLN A 371 24.81 16.08 -17.44
C GLN A 371 24.63 16.83 -16.12
N ARG A 372 23.55 16.57 -15.36
CA ARG A 372 23.34 17.22 -14.07
C ARG A 372 24.41 16.86 -13.03
N ILE A 373 24.92 15.63 -13.06
CA ILE A 373 26.04 15.20 -12.22
C ILE A 373 27.30 15.98 -12.59
N GLU A 374 27.61 16.13 -13.88
CA GLU A 374 28.77 16.89 -14.34
C GLU A 374 28.68 18.36 -13.93
N GLU A 375 27.52 19.00 -14.11
CA GLU A 375 27.26 20.37 -13.66
C GLU A 375 27.46 20.53 -12.14
N LEU A 376 26.90 19.60 -11.35
CA LEU A 376 27.05 19.63 -9.89
C LEU A 376 28.49 19.39 -9.44
N GLU A 377 29.25 18.55 -10.15
CA GLU A 377 30.66 18.31 -9.86
C GLU A 377 31.54 19.53 -10.23
N GLU A 378 31.20 20.24 -11.31
CA GLU A 378 31.85 21.49 -11.70
C GLU A 378 31.53 22.63 -10.71
N GLU A 379 30.26 22.77 -10.31
CA GLU A 379 29.82 23.73 -9.30
C GLU A 379 30.49 23.48 -7.94
N LEU A 380 30.68 22.23 -7.55
CA LEU A 380 31.32 21.87 -6.27
C LEU A 380 32.85 21.98 -6.31
N GLY A 381 33.49 21.82 -7.46
CA GLY A 381 34.95 21.94 -7.63
C GLY A 381 35.75 21.12 -6.59
N GLU A 382 36.58 21.81 -5.80
CA GLU A 382 37.39 21.20 -4.73
C GLU A 382 36.55 20.61 -3.58
N PHE A 383 35.28 21.01 -3.45
CA PHE A 383 34.38 20.59 -2.37
C PHE A 383 33.53 19.36 -2.71
N ARG A 384 33.89 18.59 -3.74
CA ARG A 384 33.14 17.37 -4.13
C ARG A 384 33.31 16.16 -3.19
N PHE A 385 34.31 16.16 -2.31
CA PHE A 385 34.62 15.08 -1.36
C PHE A 385 34.38 15.46 0.10
#